data_AF-A0A365U464-F1
#
_entry.id   AF-A0A365U464-F1
#
_cell.length_a   1.000
_cell.length_b   1.000
_cell.length_c   1.000
_cell.angle_alpha   90.00
_cell.angle_beta   90.00
_cell.angle_gamma   90.00
#
_symmetry.space_group_name_H-M   'P 1'
#
loop_
_entity.id
_entity.type
_entity.pdbx_description
1 polymer ?
#
loop_
_entity_poly.entity_id
_entity_poly.type
_entity_poly.pdbx_seq_one_letter_code
_entity_poly.pdbx_strand_id
1 'polypeptide(L)' 'MARAAGADPAAVWAQGALDAADWTALVARCRSCPWAEGCARWLARFEGAELPPHPGPPAACINRDTLTALAQDAEEETPR' A
#
# COMPACT_ATOMS: atom_id res chain seq x y z
N MET A 1 -1.30 -6.42 0.32
CA MET A 1 -0.48 -5.65 1.28
C MET A 1 -0.88 -4.18 1.26
N ALA A 2 -0.69 -3.43 0.16
CA ALA A 2 -1.05 -2.01 0.07
C ALA A 2 -2.45 -1.69 0.64
N ARG A 3 -3.49 -2.43 0.20
CA ARG A 3 -4.87 -2.22 0.67
C ARG A 3 -5.05 -2.43 2.17
N ALA A 4 -4.39 -3.43 2.73
CA ALA A 4 -4.39 -3.67 4.18
C ALA A 4 -3.68 -2.53 4.92
N ALA A 5 -2.67 -1.92 4.32
CA ALA A 5 -1.98 -0.74 4.83
C ALA A 5 -2.74 0.60 4.64
N GLY A 6 -3.91 0.60 4.00
CA GLY A 6 -4.71 1.80 3.75
C GLY A 6 -4.60 2.39 2.35
N ALA A 7 -3.71 1.88 1.50
CA ALA A 7 -3.51 2.39 0.14
C ALA A 7 -4.09 1.45 -0.92
N ASP A 8 -4.73 1.98 -1.96
CA ASP A 8 -5.12 1.20 -3.14
C ASP A 8 -4.54 1.78 -4.43
N PRO A 9 -3.23 1.55 -4.71
CA PRO A 9 -2.58 2.08 -5.91
C PRO A 9 -3.26 1.64 -7.20
N ALA A 10 -3.93 0.47 -7.20
CA ALA A 10 -4.63 -0.03 -8.37
C ALA A 10 -5.92 0.75 -8.63
N ALA A 11 -6.65 1.11 -7.58
CA ALA A 11 -7.80 2.00 -7.68
C ALA A 11 -7.39 3.41 -8.14
N VAL A 12 -6.33 3.98 -7.55
CA VAL A 12 -5.82 5.31 -7.91
C VAL A 12 -5.33 5.33 -9.38
N TRP A 13 -4.65 4.27 -9.83
CA TRP A 13 -4.29 4.09 -11.24
C TRP A 13 -5.51 4.01 -12.16
N ALA A 14 -6.52 3.21 -11.80
CA ALA A 14 -7.73 3.07 -12.60
C ALA A 14 -8.54 4.38 -12.71
N GLN A 15 -8.43 5.26 -11.72
CA GLN A 15 -9.04 6.59 -11.72
C GLN A 15 -8.22 7.65 -12.48
N GLY A 16 -7.02 7.30 -12.95
CA GLY A 16 -6.11 8.21 -13.65
C GLY A 16 -5.40 9.21 -12.74
N ALA A 17 -5.47 9.02 -11.41
CA ALA A 17 -4.83 9.89 -10.42
C ALA A 17 -3.37 9.49 -10.11
N LEU A 18 -2.98 8.28 -10.49
CA LEU A 18 -1.58 7.84 -10.56
C LEU A 18 -1.18 7.86 -12.03
N ASP A 19 0.05 8.24 -12.37
CA ASP A 19 0.51 8.16 -13.75
C ASP A 19 1.11 6.78 -14.10
N ALA A 20 1.28 6.50 -15.39
CA ALA A 20 1.76 5.20 -15.86
C ALA A 20 3.21 4.90 -15.43
N ALA A 21 4.04 5.94 -15.34
CA ALA A 21 5.45 5.82 -14.99
C ALA A 21 5.59 5.50 -13.50
N ASP A 22 4.83 6.20 -12.65
CA ASP A 22 4.76 6.00 -11.21
C ASP A 22 4.16 4.64 -10.87
N TRP A 23 3.07 4.25 -11.53
CA TRP A 23 2.52 2.91 -11.41
C TRP A 23 3.56 1.82 -11.74
N THR A 24 4.23 1.96 -12.89
CA THR A 24 5.24 1.00 -13.34
C THR A 24 6.41 0.93 -12.36
N ALA A 25 6.90 2.09 -11.90
CA ALA A 25 7.99 2.16 -10.93
C ALA A 25 7.62 1.54 -9.59
N LEU A 26 6.42 1.80 -9.08
CA LEU A 26 5.89 1.22 -7.84
C LEU A 26 5.82 -0.32 -7.94
N VAL A 27 5.24 -0.84 -9.03
CA VAL A 27 5.13 -2.28 -9.25
C VAL A 27 6.50 -2.93 -9.45
N ALA A 28 7.42 -2.28 -10.17
CA ALA A 28 8.78 -2.76 -10.38
C ALA A 28 9.53 -2.90 -9.04
N ARG A 29 9.46 -1.88 -8.17
CA ARG A 29 10.06 -1.92 -6.82
C ARG A 29 9.49 -3.05 -5.96
N CYS A 30 8.17 -3.25 -6.01
CA CYS A 30 7.54 -4.38 -5.32
C CYS A 30 8.09 -5.73 -5.80
N ARG A 31 8.25 -5.90 -7.13
CA ARG A 31 8.73 -7.16 -7.73
C ARG A 31 10.22 -7.41 -7.49
N SER A 32 11.02 -6.35 -7.35
CA SER A 32 12.45 -6.45 -7.02
C SER A 32 12.72 -6.49 -5.52
N CYS A 33 11.71 -6.34 -4.67
CA CYS A 33 11.89 -6.27 -3.23
C CYS A 33 12.33 -7.63 -2.67
N PRO A 34 13.50 -7.72 -2.01
CA PRO A 34 13.99 -8.98 -1.44
C PRO A 34 13.16 -9.44 -0.22
N TRP A 35 12.31 -8.55 0.31
CA TRP A 35 11.50 -8.78 1.50
C TRP A 35 10.05 -9.15 1.19
N ALA A 36 9.75 -9.62 -0.03
CA ALA A 36 8.39 -9.96 -0.45
C ALA A 36 7.70 -10.99 0.49
N GLU A 37 8.44 -11.97 1.00
CA GLU A 37 7.91 -12.92 2.01
C GLU A 37 7.56 -12.24 3.34
N GLY A 38 8.26 -11.15 3.69
CA GLY A 38 7.95 -10.32 4.85
C GLY A 38 6.58 -9.65 4.74
N CYS A 39 6.19 -9.22 3.53
CA CYS A 39 4.85 -8.71 3.28
C CYS A 39 3.76 -9.78 3.52
N ALA A 40 4.01 -11.04 3.16
CA ALA A 40 3.07 -12.14 3.39
C ALA A 40 2.94 -12.46 4.88
N ARG A 41 4.07 -12.54 5.61
CA ARG A 41 4.05 -12.74 7.08
C ARG A 41 3.38 -11.58 7.82
N TRP A 42 3.63 -10.35 7.35
CA TRP A 42 2.96 -9.17 7.86
C TRP A 42 1.45 -9.28 7.65
N LEU A 43 0.99 -9.57 6.42
CA LEU A 43 -0.43 -9.77 6.09
C LEU A 43 -1.09 -10.86 6.94
N ALA A 44 -0.44 -12.00 7.12
CA ALA A 44 -0.94 -13.11 7.94
C ALA A 44 -1.20 -12.71 9.40
N ARG A 45 -0.55 -11.65 9.90
CA ARG A 45 -0.77 -11.12 11.24
C ARG A 45 -2.10 -10.35 11.37
N PHE A 46 -2.69 -9.94 10.25
CA PHE A 46 -3.99 -9.25 10.18
C PHE A 46 -5.14 -10.21 9.86
N GLU A 47 -4.84 -11.43 9.40
CA GLU A 47 -5.84 -12.50 9.27
C GLU A 47 -6.20 -13.04 10.65
N GLY A 48 -7.22 -12.46 11.28
CA GLY A 48 -7.80 -12.94 12.55
C GLY A 48 -7.47 -12.12 13.80
N ALA A 49 -6.82 -10.96 13.68
CA ALA A 49 -6.55 -10.07 14.80
C ALA A 49 -7.43 -8.81 14.75
N GLU A 50 -7.90 -8.33 15.91
CA GLU A 50 -8.46 -6.98 16.10
C GLU A 50 -7.35 -5.94 16.02
N LEU A 51 -6.77 -5.78 14.83
CA LEU A 51 -5.82 -4.71 14.56
C LEU A 51 -6.58 -3.48 14.07
N PRO A 52 -6.07 -2.27 14.36
CA PRO A 52 -6.68 -1.05 13.86
C PRO A 52 -6.77 -1.11 12.32
N PRO A 53 -7.88 -0.62 11.74
CA PRO A 53 -7.98 -0.52 10.28
C PRO A 53 -6.81 0.32 9.77
N HIS A 54 -6.15 -0.15 8.72
CA HIS A 54 -5.09 0.57 8.02
C HIS A 54 -3.88 0.96 8.91
N PRO A 55 -3.10 -0.02 9.40
CA PRO A 55 -1.94 0.22 10.28
C PRO A 55 -0.72 0.81 9.54
N GLY A 56 -0.89 1.23 8.30
CA GLY A 56 0.18 1.70 7.43
C GLY A 56 1.10 0.57 6.92
N PRO A 57 1.97 0.88 5.94
CA PRO A 57 2.95 -0.08 5.42
C PRO A 57 4.02 -0.39 6.47
N PRO A 58 4.55 -1.64 6.51
CA PRO A 58 5.62 -1.99 7.44
C PRO A 58 6.87 -1.16 7.19
N ALA A 59 7.65 -0.90 8.25
CA ALA A 59 8.88 -0.09 8.17
C ALA A 59 9.89 -0.59 7.12
N ALA A 60 9.93 -1.89 6.86
CA ALA A 60 10.82 -2.50 5.86
C ALA A 60 10.26 -2.46 4.42
N CYS A 61 9.08 -1.87 4.18
CA CYS A 61 8.52 -1.74 2.85
C CYS A 61 9.33 -0.74 2.01
N ILE A 62 9.84 -1.17 0.85
CA ILE A 62 10.57 -0.28 -0.07
C ILE A 62 9.69 0.82 -0.67
N ASN A 63 8.37 0.61 -0.73
CA ASN A 63 7.38 1.59 -1.18
C ASN A 63 6.66 2.26 0.00
N ARG A 64 7.24 2.22 1.22
CA ARG A 64 6.59 2.73 2.42
C ARG A 64 6.05 4.14 2.22
N ASP A 65 6.89 5.06 1.79
CA ASP A 65 6.53 6.48 1.72
C ASP A 65 5.47 6.72 0.64
N THR A 66 5.58 6.08 -0.52
CA THR A 66 4.56 6.17 -1.58
C THR A 66 3.22 5.60 -1.14
N LEU A 67 3.21 4.45 -0.46
CA LEU A 67 1.97 3.86 0.04
C LEU A 67 1.37 4.66 1.20
N THR A 68 2.21 5.28 2.04
CA THR A 68 1.72 6.20 3.08
C THR A 68 1.02 7.41 2.46
N ALA A 69 1.63 8.05 1.46
CA ALA A 69 1.01 9.19 0.78
C ALA A 69 -0.35 8.80 0.16
N LEU A 70 -0.41 7.70 -0.59
CA LEU A 70 -1.65 7.23 -1.21
C LEU A 70 -2.74 6.86 -0.19
N ALA A 71 -2.37 6.41 1.00
CA ALA A 71 -3.33 6.12 2.06
C ALA A 71 -3.92 7.42 2.65
N GLN A 72 -3.09 8.44 2.84
CA GLN A 72 -3.53 9.75 3.33
C GLN A 72 -4.46 10.44 2.34
N ASP A 73 -4.12 10.41 1.04
CA ASP A 73 -4.96 10.98 -0.01
C ASP A 73 -6.35 10.30 -0.06
N ALA A 74 -6.40 8.98 0.17
CA ALA A 74 -7.65 8.22 0.21
C ALA A 74 -8.53 8.54 1.45
N GLU A 75 -7.90 8.84 2.59
CA GLU A 75 -8.60 9.29 3.80
C GLU A 75 -9.18 10.71 3.62
N GLU A 76 -8.49 11.59 2.91
CA GLU A 76 -8.93 12.97 2.64
C GLU A 76 -10.09 13.04 1.64
N GLU A 77 -10.16 12.09 0.70
CA GLU A 77 -11.24 12.02 -0.30
C GLU A 77 -12.52 11.34 0.22
N THR A 78 -12.51 10.76 1.43
CA THR A 78 -13.72 10.20 2.06
C THR A 78 -14.55 11.34 2.69
N PRO A 79 -15.72 11.72 2.12
CA PRO A 79 -16.55 12.77 2.73
C PRO A 79 -17.14 12.24 4.05
N ARG A 80 -17.01 13.03 5.11
CA ARG A 80 -17.65 12.79 6.42
C ARG A 80 -19.17 12.87 6.35
#